data_AF-A0A0P1EXV7-F1
#
_entry.id   AF-A0A0P1EXV7-F1
#
_cell.length_a   1.000
_cell.length_b   1.000
_cell.length_c   1.000
_cell.angle_alpha   90.00
_cell.angle_beta   90.00
_cell.angle_gamma   90.00
#
_symmetry.space_group_name_H-M   'P 1'
#
loop_
_entity.id
_entity.type
_entity.pdbx_description
1 polymer ?
#
loop_
_entity_poly.entity_id
_entity_poly.type
_entity_poly.pdbx_seq_one_letter_code
_entity_poly.pdbx_strand_id
1 'polypeptide(L)'
;MYLETSEQLDVLHSMQEVLWQLQRDEKNRTNLKWATIALCSALNSMLVCNLSGSMQIGALRQNDAVTEIQRLNNREPIAPQKLKLAGPHDLLERVRGLSSRMESAGPNIQIPESEVLSFRELFSVRNQFMHFEPQSWFIQVGWLLTHISTGSRLAERIATDDYSLRHLSQQQQIEVRNICPKVKARCSELQVKPI
;
A
#
# COMPACT_ATOMS: atom_id res chain seq x y z
N MET A 1 -22.10 17.90 3.80
CA MET A 1 -21.47 16.61 4.17
C MET A 1 -20.22 16.49 3.30
N TYR A 2 -19.06 16.21 3.90
CA TYR A 2 -17.78 16.11 3.20
C TYR A 2 -17.13 14.77 3.52
N LEU A 3 -16.40 14.21 2.54
CA LEU A 3 -15.53 13.04 2.75
C LEU A 3 -14.13 13.56 3.09
N GLU A 4 -13.65 13.26 4.30
CA GLU A 4 -12.28 13.50 4.71
C GLU A 4 -11.40 12.29 4.36
N THR A 5 -10.22 12.53 3.82
CA THR A 5 -9.28 11.47 3.45
C THR A 5 -7.83 11.98 3.50
N SER A 6 -6.92 11.06 3.81
CA SER A 6 -5.47 11.24 3.76
C SER A 6 -4.83 9.90 3.43
N GLU A 7 -3.52 9.90 3.16
CA GLU A 7 -2.76 8.67 2.98
C GLU A 7 -2.87 7.73 4.21
N GLN A 8 -2.89 8.25 5.44
CA GLN A 8 -3.03 7.42 6.64
C GLN A 8 -4.45 6.87 6.79
N LEU A 9 -5.48 7.67 6.52
CA LEU A 9 -6.87 7.20 6.53
C LEU A 9 -7.11 6.17 5.42
N ASP A 10 -6.49 6.36 4.25
CA ASP A 10 -6.52 5.37 3.17
C ASP A 10 -5.90 4.04 3.60
N VAL A 11 -4.79 4.04 4.37
CA VAL A 11 -4.25 2.81 4.94
C VAL A 11 -5.30 2.07 5.78
N LEU A 12 -5.97 2.77 6.70
CA LEU A 12 -6.99 2.15 7.56
C LEU A 12 -8.15 1.60 6.74
N HIS A 13 -8.78 2.44 5.92
CA HIS A 13 -9.97 2.08 5.17
C HIS A 13 -9.68 1.01 4.12
N SER A 14 -8.55 1.10 3.42
CA SER A 14 -8.14 0.08 2.46
C SER A 14 -7.85 -1.25 3.15
N MET A 15 -7.20 -1.28 4.32
CA MET A 15 -7.00 -2.54 5.06
C MET A 15 -8.32 -3.14 5.56
N GLN A 16 -9.25 -2.31 6.05
CA GLN A 16 -10.62 -2.76 6.40
C GLN A 16 -11.31 -3.39 5.19
N GLU A 17 -11.20 -2.74 4.02
CA GLU A 17 -11.78 -3.23 2.76
C GLU A 17 -11.17 -4.56 2.31
N VAL A 18 -9.86 -4.77 2.48
CA VAL A 18 -9.21 -6.07 2.22
C VAL A 18 -9.88 -7.17 3.05
N LEU A 19 -10.00 -6.96 4.36
CA LEU A 19 -10.60 -7.95 5.26
C LEU A 19 -12.07 -8.19 4.92
N TRP A 20 -12.82 -7.11 4.68
CA TRP A 20 -14.22 -7.18 4.30
C TRP A 20 -14.42 -8.03 3.04
N GLN A 21 -13.66 -7.77 1.97
CA GLN A 21 -13.76 -8.54 0.72
C GLN A 21 -13.38 -10.01 0.90
N LEU A 22 -12.42 -10.34 1.76
CA LEU A 22 -12.06 -11.73 2.06
C LEU A 22 -13.11 -12.45 2.94
N GLN A 23 -13.96 -11.72 3.65
CA GLN A 23 -15.05 -12.26 4.48
C GLN A 23 -16.37 -12.42 3.72
N ARG A 24 -16.52 -11.79 2.55
CA ARG A 24 -17.70 -11.97 1.69
C ARG A 24 -17.83 -13.41 1.19
N ASP A 25 -19.01 -13.74 0.69
CA ASP A 25 -19.37 -15.08 0.20
C ASP A 25 -18.26 -15.69 -0.68
N GLU A 26 -17.75 -16.85 -0.23
CA GLU A 26 -16.65 -17.59 -0.85
C GLU A 26 -16.99 -18.06 -2.27
N LYS A 27 -18.28 -18.18 -2.59
CA LYS A 27 -18.76 -18.52 -3.93
C LYS A 27 -18.50 -17.40 -4.95
N ASN A 28 -18.37 -16.14 -4.50
CA ASN A 28 -18.04 -15.02 -5.37
C ASN A 28 -16.54 -14.71 -5.35
N ARG A 29 -15.80 -15.33 -6.27
CA ARG A 29 -14.34 -15.11 -6.41
C ARG A 29 -13.98 -13.70 -6.89
N THR A 30 -14.92 -12.93 -7.41
CA THR A 30 -14.70 -11.52 -7.80
C THR A 30 -14.30 -10.66 -6.61
N ASN A 31 -14.62 -11.07 -5.37
CA ASN A 31 -14.17 -10.35 -4.19
C ASN A 31 -12.63 -10.33 -4.06
N LEU A 32 -11.93 -11.35 -4.59
CA LEU A 32 -10.46 -11.39 -4.57
C LEU A 32 -9.83 -10.29 -5.44
N LYS A 33 -10.50 -9.87 -6.52
CA LYS A 33 -10.10 -8.70 -7.30
C LYS A 33 -10.10 -7.45 -6.42
N TRP A 34 -11.19 -7.22 -5.70
CA TRP A 34 -11.34 -6.03 -4.87
C TRP A 34 -10.43 -6.05 -3.64
N ALA A 35 -10.24 -7.22 -3.01
CA ALA A 35 -9.24 -7.42 -1.97
C ALA A 35 -7.83 -7.10 -2.47
N THR A 36 -7.48 -7.51 -3.70
CA THR A 36 -6.18 -7.21 -4.32
C THR A 36 -5.99 -5.72 -4.55
N ILE A 37 -6.99 -5.04 -5.12
CA ILE A 37 -6.94 -3.59 -5.36
C ILE A 37 -6.79 -2.84 -4.04
N ALA A 38 -7.63 -3.16 -3.04
CA ALA A 38 -7.59 -2.53 -1.73
C ALA A 38 -6.23 -2.75 -1.03
N LEU A 39 -5.66 -3.95 -1.09
CA LEU A 39 -4.35 -4.23 -0.50
C LEU A 39 -3.24 -3.43 -1.18
N CYS A 40 -3.25 -3.34 -2.51
CA CYS A 40 -2.29 -2.50 -3.23
C CYS A 40 -2.44 -1.01 -2.91
N SER A 41 -3.66 -0.51 -2.70
CA SER A 41 -3.89 0.86 -2.23
C SER A 41 -3.31 1.06 -0.83
N ALA A 42 -3.65 0.19 0.13
CA ALA A 42 -3.11 0.24 1.48
C ALA A 42 -1.58 0.21 1.50
N LEU A 43 -0.97 -0.71 0.75
CA LEU A 43 0.49 -0.83 0.66
C LEU A 43 1.13 0.42 0.06
N ASN A 44 0.55 0.98 -1.02
CA ASN A 44 1.06 2.20 -1.60
C ASN A 44 1.03 3.35 -0.58
N SER A 45 -0.10 3.55 0.10
CA SER A 45 -0.26 4.59 1.11
C SER A 45 0.64 4.37 2.32
N MET A 46 0.84 3.12 2.76
CA MET A 46 1.81 2.79 3.80
C MET A 46 3.25 3.16 3.41
N LEU A 47 3.66 2.90 2.16
CA LEU A 47 4.98 3.32 1.67
C LEU A 47 5.09 4.85 1.61
N VAL A 48 4.02 5.55 1.21
CA VAL A 48 3.96 7.02 1.23
C VAL A 48 4.16 7.55 2.65
N CYS A 49 3.40 7.01 3.60
CA CYS A 49 3.47 7.36 5.02
C CYS A 49 4.85 7.12 5.65
N ASN A 50 5.51 6.01 5.30
CA ASN A 50 6.83 5.66 5.79
C ASN A 50 7.91 6.60 5.25
N LEU A 51 7.79 7.03 3.99
CA LEU A 51 8.78 7.86 3.31
C LEU A 51 8.58 9.36 3.52
N SER A 52 7.35 9.82 3.76
CA SER A 52 7.01 11.24 3.79
C SER A 52 7.09 11.80 5.21
N GLY A 53 7.98 12.77 5.38
CA GLY A 53 8.21 13.44 6.65
C GLY A 53 7.41 14.73 6.77
N SER A 54 7.94 15.70 7.50
CA SER A 54 7.26 16.97 7.74
C SER A 54 7.06 17.80 6.48
N MET A 55 7.93 17.62 5.46
CA MET A 55 7.82 18.35 4.20
C MET A 55 6.87 17.67 3.21
N GLN A 56 6.44 16.43 3.47
CA GLN A 56 5.53 15.67 2.61
C GLN A 56 6.06 15.45 1.18
N ILE A 57 7.37 15.37 1.01
CA ILE A 57 8.05 15.19 -0.30
C ILE A 57 8.69 13.82 -0.47
N GLY A 58 8.86 13.06 0.61
CA GLY A 58 9.58 11.79 0.63
C GLY A 58 9.16 10.75 -0.41
N ALA A 59 7.85 10.69 -0.71
CA ALA A 59 7.29 9.77 -1.68
C ALA A 59 7.17 10.34 -3.10
N LEU A 60 7.51 11.61 -3.32
CA LEU A 60 7.47 12.22 -4.65
C LEU A 60 8.58 11.67 -5.55
N ARG A 61 8.41 11.84 -6.87
CA ARG A 61 9.52 11.69 -7.81
C ARG A 61 10.59 12.73 -7.49
N GLN A 62 11.85 12.40 -7.76
CA GLN A 62 12.99 13.24 -7.38
C GLN A 62 12.87 14.66 -7.94
N ASN A 63 12.50 14.82 -9.21
CA ASN A 63 12.35 16.14 -9.84
C ASN A 63 11.22 16.95 -9.19
N ASP A 64 10.10 16.30 -8.89
CA ASP A 64 8.96 16.92 -8.20
C ASP A 64 9.33 17.32 -6.76
N ALA A 65 10.09 16.48 -6.05
CA ALA A 65 10.59 16.80 -4.70
C ALA A 65 11.53 18.01 -4.70
N VAL A 66 12.48 18.07 -5.64
CA VAL A 66 13.40 19.22 -5.78
C VAL A 66 12.64 20.51 -6.08
N THR A 67 11.67 20.43 -7.00
CA THR A 67 10.82 21.57 -7.34
C THR A 67 10.04 22.06 -6.12
N GLU A 68 9.47 21.13 -5.33
CA GLU A 68 8.73 21.48 -4.12
C GLU A 68 9.62 22.08 -3.03
N ILE A 69 10.84 21.57 -2.85
CA ILE A 69 11.83 22.17 -1.93
C ILE A 69 12.14 23.62 -2.33
N GLN A 70 12.40 23.87 -3.61
CA GLN A 70 12.69 25.22 -4.11
C GLN A 70 11.50 26.16 -3.86
N ARG A 71 10.29 25.69 -4.15
CA ARG A 71 9.05 26.44 -3.91
C ARG A 71 8.88 26.80 -2.43
N LEU A 72 9.06 25.83 -1.53
CA LEU A 72 8.97 26.03 -0.07
C LEU A 72 10.01 27.03 0.43
N ASN A 73 11.24 26.95 -0.08
CA ASN A 73 12.32 27.87 0.29
C ASN A 73 12.09 29.31 -0.21
N ASN A 74 11.59 29.46 -1.43
CA ASN A 74 11.38 30.76 -2.07
C ASN A 74 10.04 31.44 -1.66
N ARG A 75 9.19 30.75 -0.89
CA ARG A 75 7.83 31.19 -0.53
C ARG A 75 7.00 31.59 -1.76
N GLU A 76 7.23 30.90 -2.88
CA GLU A 76 6.55 31.20 -4.13
C GLU A 76 5.04 30.95 -3.97
N PRO A 77 4.20 31.89 -4.46
CA PRO A 77 2.75 31.73 -4.41
C PRO A 77 2.32 30.48 -5.18
N ILE A 78 1.26 29.84 -4.68
CA ILE A 78 0.76 28.53 -5.12
C ILE A 78 0.30 28.63 -6.59
N ALA A 79 1.19 28.33 -7.53
CA ALA A 79 0.75 27.77 -8.80
C ALA A 79 0.46 26.28 -8.54
N PRO A 80 -0.74 25.75 -8.85
CA PRO A 80 -1.04 24.36 -8.63
C PRO A 80 -0.23 23.50 -9.62
N GLN A 81 1.00 23.16 -9.24
CA GLN A 81 1.79 22.19 -9.97
C GLN A 81 1.41 20.79 -9.47
N LYS A 82 0.97 19.93 -10.39
CA LYS A 82 0.59 18.56 -10.06
C LYS A 82 1.86 17.74 -9.79
N LEU A 83 2.31 17.76 -8.54
CA LEU A 83 3.42 16.93 -8.07
C LEU A 83 3.10 15.46 -8.32
N LYS A 84 4.10 14.72 -8.81
CA LYS A 84 3.94 13.30 -9.14
C LYS A 84 4.56 12.41 -8.06
N LEU A 85 3.79 11.41 -7.65
CA LEU A 85 4.28 10.33 -6.80
C LEU A 85 5.28 9.44 -7.57
N ALA A 86 6.29 8.93 -6.86
CA ALA A 86 7.11 7.84 -7.36
C ALA A 86 6.27 6.57 -7.55
N GLY A 87 6.72 5.67 -8.44
CA GLY A 87 6.02 4.41 -8.66
C GLY A 87 6.11 3.50 -7.41
N PRO A 88 5.17 2.56 -7.24
CA PRO A 88 5.15 1.68 -6.06
C PRO A 88 6.42 0.85 -5.91
N HIS A 89 7.08 0.47 -7.00
CA HIS A 89 8.37 -0.23 -6.96
C HIS A 89 9.50 0.69 -6.48
N ASP A 90 9.59 1.92 -6.98
CA ASP A 90 10.57 2.90 -6.52
C ASP A 90 10.38 3.21 -5.03
N LEU A 91 9.12 3.36 -4.59
CA LEU A 91 8.80 3.55 -3.18
C LEU A 91 9.28 2.37 -2.32
N LEU A 92 9.06 1.13 -2.78
CA LEU A 92 9.53 -0.06 -2.09
C LEU A 92 11.07 -0.09 -1.98
N GLU A 93 11.81 0.20 -3.05
CA GLU A 93 13.28 0.24 -3.00
C GLU A 93 13.80 1.33 -2.04
N ARG A 94 13.14 2.49 -1.98
CA ARG A 94 13.47 3.55 -1.02
C ARG A 94 13.23 3.13 0.42
N VAL A 95 12.11 2.46 0.71
CA VAL A 95 11.80 1.94 2.05
C VAL A 95 12.80 0.86 2.48
N ARG A 96 13.32 0.07 1.53
CA ARG A 96 14.41 -0.90 1.78
C ARG A 96 15.78 -0.24 2.01
N GLY A 97 15.91 1.07 1.79
CA GLY A 97 17.19 1.78 1.85
C GLY A 97 18.11 1.48 0.66
N LEU A 98 17.58 0.96 -0.45
CA LEU A 98 18.34 0.64 -1.67
C LEU A 98 18.37 1.80 -2.67
N SER A 99 17.73 2.92 -2.34
CA SER A 99 17.71 4.15 -3.13
C SER A 99 17.64 5.37 -2.22
N SER A 100 18.11 6.51 -2.71
CA SER A 100 18.10 7.76 -1.94
C SER A 100 16.69 8.16 -1.52
N ARG A 101 16.53 8.46 -0.24
CA ARG A 101 15.30 9.03 0.32
C ARG A 101 15.39 10.56 0.22
N MET A 102 14.28 11.21 -0.09
CA MET A 102 14.21 12.68 -0.12
C MET A 102 14.06 13.27 1.29
N GLU A 103 13.53 12.47 2.22
CA GLU A 103 13.43 12.78 3.64
C GLU A 103 13.88 11.58 4.48
N SER A 104 14.54 11.83 5.61
CA SER A 104 14.73 10.81 6.66
C SER A 104 13.47 10.70 7.50
N ALA A 105 12.43 10.14 6.89
CA ALA A 105 11.20 9.71 7.56
C ALA A 105 11.41 8.35 8.24
N GLY A 106 10.33 7.57 8.48
CA GLY A 106 10.30 6.31 9.23
C GLY A 106 11.42 5.31 8.87
N PRO A 107 11.61 4.24 9.65
CA PRO A 107 12.80 3.37 9.51
C PRO A 107 12.86 2.67 8.15
N ASN A 108 14.07 2.29 7.73
CA ASN A 108 14.25 1.33 6.64
C ASN A 108 13.69 -0.03 7.08
N ILE A 109 13.04 -0.73 6.15
CA ILE A 109 12.40 -2.02 6.43
C ILE A 109 13.11 -3.13 5.67
N GLN A 110 13.48 -4.18 6.39
CA GLN A 110 14.06 -5.39 5.79
C GLN A 110 12.95 -6.21 5.13
N ILE A 111 13.07 -6.41 3.83
CA ILE A 111 12.09 -7.13 3.01
C ILE A 111 12.84 -8.21 2.21
N PRO A 112 12.54 -9.51 2.43
CA PRO A 112 13.09 -10.59 1.64
C PRO A 112 12.78 -10.43 0.14
N GLU A 113 13.71 -10.83 -0.73
CA GLU A 113 13.55 -10.68 -2.17
C GLU A 113 12.33 -11.43 -2.73
N SER A 114 11.96 -12.57 -2.12
CA SER A 114 10.74 -13.30 -2.48
C SER A 114 9.46 -12.48 -2.25
N GLU A 115 9.44 -11.60 -1.26
CA GLU A 115 8.30 -10.73 -0.99
C GLU A 115 8.31 -9.50 -1.89
N VAL A 116 9.49 -9.03 -2.30
CA VAL A 116 9.63 -7.99 -3.32
C VAL A 116 9.09 -8.47 -4.66
N LEU A 117 9.41 -9.71 -5.05
CA LEU A 117 8.85 -10.33 -6.25
C LEU A 117 7.34 -10.44 -6.15
N SER A 118 6.83 -10.96 -5.03
CA SER A 118 5.39 -11.08 -4.79
C SER A 118 4.68 -9.71 -4.82
N PHE A 119 5.30 -8.67 -4.28
CA PHE A 119 4.79 -7.29 -4.38
C PHE A 119 4.71 -6.82 -5.84
N ARG A 120 5.75 -7.07 -6.63
CA ARG A 120 5.79 -6.70 -8.06
C ARG A 120 4.68 -7.39 -8.85
N GLU A 121 4.52 -8.70 -8.63
CA GLU A 121 3.49 -9.50 -9.27
C GLU A 121 2.08 -9.07 -8.86
N LEU A 122 1.86 -8.79 -7.56
CA LEU A 122 0.57 -8.31 -7.05
C LEU A 122 0.18 -6.96 -7.67
N PHE A 123 1.11 -6.02 -7.80
CA PHE A 123 0.85 -4.73 -8.46
C PHE A 123 0.61 -4.88 -9.97
N SER A 124 1.28 -5.82 -10.64
CA SER A 124 1.00 -6.16 -12.04
C SER A 124 -0.44 -6.66 -12.22
N VAL A 125 -0.87 -7.59 -11.35
CA VAL A 125 -2.24 -8.11 -11.35
C VAL A 125 -3.26 -7.02 -11.02
N ARG A 126 -2.98 -6.15 -10.04
CA ARG A 126 -3.83 -4.99 -9.73
C ARG A 126 -4.03 -4.09 -10.95
N ASN A 127 -2.98 -3.84 -11.74
CA ASN A 127 -3.09 -3.01 -12.93
C ASN A 127 -4.02 -3.65 -13.97
N GLN A 128 -3.92 -4.97 -14.19
CA GLN A 128 -4.84 -5.70 -15.08
C GLN A 128 -6.29 -5.66 -14.58
N PHE A 129 -6.50 -5.67 -13.26
CA PHE A 129 -7.84 -5.52 -12.68
C PHE A 129 -8.42 -4.10 -12.77
N MET A 130 -7.58 -3.08 -12.87
CA MET A 130 -8.02 -1.67 -12.97
C MET A 130 -8.15 -1.17 -14.41
N HIS A 131 -7.24 -1.60 -15.27
CA HIS A 131 -7.12 -1.14 -16.65
C HIS A 131 -7.36 -2.33 -17.58
N PHE A 132 -8.63 -2.73 -17.73
CA PHE A 132 -9.00 -3.81 -18.64
C PHE A 132 -8.74 -3.41 -20.08
N GLU A 133 -7.81 -4.12 -20.70
CA GLU A 133 -7.74 -4.23 -22.15
C GLU A 133 -8.81 -5.24 -22.64
N PRO A 134 -9.19 -5.25 -23.92
CA PRO A 134 -10.12 -6.23 -24.49
C PRO A 134 -9.54 -7.65 -24.52
N GLN A 135 -9.39 -8.27 -23.35
CA GLN A 135 -8.83 -9.60 -23.14
C GLN A 135 -9.56 -10.34 -22.01
N SER A 136 -9.50 -11.66 -22.04
CA SER A 136 -9.95 -12.54 -20.95
C SER A 136 -8.77 -13.38 -20.49
N TRP A 137 -8.64 -13.56 -19.19
CA TRP A 137 -7.57 -14.35 -18.56
C TRP A 137 -8.08 -15.02 -17.29
N PHE A 138 -7.36 -16.06 -16.87
CA PHE A 138 -7.62 -16.78 -15.64
C PHE A 138 -6.41 -16.65 -14.71
N ILE A 139 -6.67 -16.70 -13.41
CA ILE A 139 -5.64 -16.68 -12.38
C ILE A 139 -5.93 -17.75 -11.35
N GLN A 140 -4.88 -18.46 -10.95
CA GLN A 140 -5.00 -19.45 -9.90
C GLN A 140 -5.32 -18.75 -8.57
N VAL A 141 -6.45 -19.10 -7.96
CA VAL A 141 -6.90 -18.53 -6.68
C VAL A 141 -5.86 -18.73 -5.57
N GLY A 142 -5.28 -19.92 -5.47
CA GLY A 142 -4.24 -20.22 -4.48
C GLY A 142 -3.02 -19.31 -4.62
N TRP A 143 -2.58 -19.06 -5.86
CA TRP A 143 -1.50 -18.12 -6.16
C TRP A 143 -1.86 -16.70 -5.68
N LEU A 144 -3.06 -16.21 -6.01
CA LEU A 144 -3.49 -14.86 -5.62
C LEU A 144 -3.59 -14.71 -4.09
N LEU A 145 -4.14 -15.70 -3.40
CA LEU A 145 -4.23 -15.70 -1.93
C LEU A 145 -2.85 -15.68 -1.26
N THR A 146 -1.86 -16.40 -1.82
CA THR A 146 -0.48 -16.34 -1.35
C THR A 146 0.10 -14.93 -1.49
N HIS A 147 -0.18 -14.24 -2.59
CA HIS A 147 0.30 -12.87 -2.82
C HIS A 147 -0.40 -11.85 -1.91
N ILE A 148 -1.71 -11.99 -1.68
CA ILE A 148 -2.46 -11.17 -0.72
C ILE A 148 -1.89 -11.38 0.69
N SER A 149 -1.65 -12.63 1.10
CA SER A 149 -1.05 -12.95 2.40
C SER A 149 0.35 -12.34 2.56
N THR A 150 1.19 -12.44 1.52
CA THR A 150 2.53 -11.82 1.49
C THR A 150 2.46 -10.30 1.58
N GLY A 151 1.59 -9.65 0.81
CA GLY A 151 1.37 -8.21 0.91
C GLY A 151 0.88 -7.79 2.29
N SER A 152 0.02 -8.58 2.94
CA SER A 152 -0.41 -8.31 4.32
C SER A 152 0.72 -8.43 5.35
N ARG A 153 1.73 -9.28 5.11
CA ARG A 153 2.94 -9.34 5.97
C ARG A 153 3.80 -8.10 5.82
N LEU A 154 3.92 -7.55 4.61
CA LEU A 154 4.59 -6.28 4.39
C LEU A 154 3.85 -5.14 5.10
N ALA A 155 2.52 -5.11 4.98
CA ALA A 155 1.68 -4.13 5.68
C ALA A 155 1.88 -4.19 7.20
N GLU A 156 1.94 -5.39 7.77
CA GLU A 156 2.23 -5.60 9.20
C GLU A 156 3.58 -5.00 9.61
N ARG A 157 4.65 -5.20 8.82
CA ARG A 157 5.98 -4.63 9.13
C ARG A 157 5.99 -3.11 9.12
N ILE A 158 5.29 -2.49 8.18
CA ILE A 158 5.18 -1.02 8.14
C ILE A 158 4.33 -0.53 9.31
N ALA A 159 3.23 -1.22 9.63
CA ALA A 159 2.35 -0.84 10.74
C ALA A 159 3.01 -1.01 12.12
N THR A 160 4.07 -1.82 12.26
CA THR A 160 4.83 -1.96 13.50
C THR A 160 5.75 -0.78 13.81
N ASP A 161 6.07 0.05 12.82
CA ASP A 161 6.81 1.27 13.10
C ASP A 161 5.85 2.38 13.59
N ASP A 162 6.25 3.11 14.63
CA ASP A 162 5.40 4.14 15.24
C ASP A 162 5.36 5.44 14.40
N TYR A 163 6.12 5.51 13.30
CA TYR A 163 6.24 6.72 12.49
C TYR A 163 5.21 6.77 11.36
N SER A 164 5.06 5.66 10.62
CA SER A 164 4.24 5.59 9.42
C SER A 164 2.77 5.91 9.72
N LEU A 165 2.25 5.46 10.86
CA LEU A 165 0.85 5.67 11.24
C LEU A 165 0.66 6.74 12.32
N ARG A 166 1.66 7.59 12.56
CA ARG A 166 1.69 8.59 13.66
C ARG A 166 0.51 9.57 13.69
N HIS A 167 -0.15 9.79 12.56
CA HIS A 167 -1.30 10.70 12.44
C HIS A 167 -2.65 10.01 12.64
N LEU A 168 -2.68 8.67 12.75
CA LEU A 168 -3.86 7.93 13.19
C LEU A 168 -3.97 7.97 14.71
N SER A 169 -5.20 7.89 15.22
CA SER A 169 -5.43 7.67 16.65
C SER A 169 -4.87 6.33 17.10
N GLN A 170 -4.56 6.18 18.39
CA GLN A 170 -4.04 4.92 18.94
C GLN A 170 -4.97 3.73 18.63
N GLN A 171 -6.29 3.94 18.69
CA GLN A 171 -7.29 2.93 18.36
C GLN A 171 -7.21 2.51 16.89
N GLN A 172 -7.08 3.47 15.98
CA GLN A 172 -6.94 3.20 14.54
C GLN A 172 -5.63 2.47 14.21
N GLN A 173 -4.53 2.82 14.88
CA GLN A 173 -3.26 2.11 14.72
C GLN A 173 -3.36 0.65 15.17
N ILE A 174 -3.98 0.41 16.33
CA ILE A 174 -4.26 -0.94 16.84
C ILE A 174 -5.14 -1.71 15.85
N GLU A 175 -6.14 -1.05 15.27
CA GLU A 175 -7.02 -1.67 14.28
C GLU A 175 -6.26 -2.14 13.04
N VAL A 176 -5.43 -1.29 12.42
CA VAL A 176 -4.59 -1.68 11.27
C VAL A 176 -3.70 -2.87 11.61
N ARG A 177 -3.03 -2.83 12.78
CA ARG A 177 -2.17 -3.92 13.27
C ARG A 177 -2.96 -5.22 13.48
N ASN A 178 -4.21 -5.14 13.91
CA ASN A 178 -5.08 -6.30 14.11
C ASN A 178 -5.69 -6.86 12.82
N ILE A 179 -5.83 -6.05 11.77
CA ILE A 179 -6.36 -6.50 10.48
C ILE A 179 -5.35 -7.40 9.76
N CYS A 180 -4.07 -7.05 9.77
CA CYS A 180 -3.01 -7.81 9.08
C CYS A 180 -3.01 -9.32 9.41
N PRO A 181 -2.99 -9.76 10.70
CA PRO A 181 -3.07 -11.18 11.03
C PRO A 181 -4.40 -11.83 10.61
N LYS A 182 -5.52 -11.10 10.65
CA LYS A 182 -6.83 -11.61 10.20
C LYS A 182 -6.85 -11.87 8.69
N VAL A 183 -6.25 -10.98 7.89
CA VAL A 183 -6.10 -11.16 6.44
C VAL A 183 -5.28 -12.42 6.13
N LYS A 184 -4.14 -12.60 6.80
CA LYS A 184 -3.30 -13.81 6.64
C LYS A 184 -4.06 -15.08 6.99
N ALA A 185 -4.71 -15.12 8.16
CA ALA A 185 -5.50 -16.27 8.60
C ALA A 185 -6.61 -16.61 7.60
N ARG A 186 -7.32 -15.59 7.13
CA ARG A 186 -8.40 -15.77 6.15
C ARG A 186 -7.89 -16.28 4.80
N CYS A 187 -6.73 -15.83 4.33
CA CYS A 187 -6.12 -16.36 3.12
C CYS A 187 -5.81 -17.86 3.27
N SER A 188 -5.27 -18.29 4.41
CA SER A 188 -4.99 -19.71 4.69
C SER A 188 -6.26 -20.56 4.71
N GLU A 189 -7.34 -20.08 5.34
CA GLU A 189 -8.64 -20.78 5.36
C GLU A 189 -9.18 -20.99 3.94
N LEU A 190 -9.08 -19.97 3.08
CA LEU A 190 -9.56 -20.03 1.70
C LEU A 190 -8.71 -20.92 0.79
N GLN A 191 -7.46 -21.24 1.17
CA GLN A 191 -6.59 -22.18 0.44
C GLN A 191 -6.89 -23.64 0.77
N VAL A 192 -7.31 -23.94 2.01
CA VAL A 192 -7.54 -25.32 2.48
C VAL A 192 -8.90 -25.86 2.04
N LYS A 193 -9.88 -24.98 1.79
CA LYS A 193 -11.20 -25.40 1.32
C LYS A 193 -11.11 -25.93 -0.12
N PRO A 194 -11.37 -27.23 -0.36
CA PRO A 194 -11.48 -27.74 -1.72
C PRO A 194 -12.63 -27.01 -2.42
N ILE A 195 -12.39 -26.64 -3.67
CA ILE A 195 -13.41 -26.09 -4.57
C ILE A 195 -14.35 -27.22 -5.00
#